data_AF-A0A3S5HJT6-F1
#
_entry.id   AF-A0A3S5HJT6-F1
#
_cell.length_a   1.000
_cell.length_b   1.000
_cell.length_c   1.000
_cell.angle_alpha   90.00
_cell.angle_beta   90.00
_cell.angle_gamma   90.00
#
_symmetry.space_group_name_H-M   'P 1'
#
loop_
_entity.id
_entity.type
_entity.pdbx_description
1 polymer ?
#
loop_
_entity_poly.entity_id
_entity_poly.type
_entity_poly.pdbx_seq_one_letter_code
_entity_poly.pdbx_strand_id
1 'polypeptide(L)'
;MQIPITIACLVLLAPLWAADKFVICPSDNGMTNEVRNMFVDTHNKLRSQTAQGKAKNAFGGFGPKAARMLKVSYDCDMEANMMKWAKQCHFYHPPPAYRNYWGQNIYMVGDAYYNFTWPSIAETAVISWWQELQVFGVPENNIVVAPDEHKTGHYMQVVWQWTYKIGCAINYCTINKPWPWTIAGCNYNPGGDNAYWVVYEMGDPCTTDADCKCAGCVCSQEEALCIPPEYTPLPPTTTSTTTPKPTTTRTVGVPNAGSCPELNNGMTDEARKMFVDKHNEYRSLIAKGQAKGKPGQFAPKAARMMKVNYDCDVEANAMEWSKTCTFGLNTAAMLKRWGNNMHMMSSKANNKTEAAAEAVAAWFGDLQKYGVPENNVFTMNVYTTLSKYSQLAWQSSDRIGCVVVRCWSSWTVVVCEYNPGGDLPGEAIYDVGDPCTKDADSQCHGCTCSRDEALCVAP
;
A
#
# COMPACT_ATOMS: atom_id res chain seq x y z
N MET A 1 -0.20 -47.42 54.46
CA MET A 1 -0.68 -47.44 53.07
C MET A 1 -0.27 -46.12 52.44
N GLN A 2 0.92 -46.10 51.84
CA GLN A 2 1.58 -44.91 51.30
C GLN A 2 1.67 -45.10 49.79
N ILE A 3 0.98 -44.27 49.03
CA ILE A 3 0.98 -44.31 47.57
C ILE A 3 2.13 -43.40 47.10
N PRO A 4 3.13 -43.92 46.36
CA PRO A 4 4.18 -43.07 45.82
C PRO A 4 3.67 -42.36 44.56
N ILE A 5 3.85 -41.04 44.51
CA ILE A 5 3.60 -40.22 43.32
C ILE A 5 4.88 -40.23 42.49
N THR A 6 4.85 -40.91 41.34
CA THR A 6 5.90 -40.84 40.32
C THR A 6 5.70 -39.57 39.49
N ILE A 7 6.63 -38.62 39.60
CA ILE A 7 6.71 -37.46 38.71
C ILE A 7 7.38 -37.92 37.41
N ALA A 8 6.61 -38.02 36.33
CA ALA A 8 7.14 -38.26 34.99
C ALA A 8 7.61 -36.93 34.39
N CYS A 9 8.92 -36.72 34.33
CA CYS A 9 9.52 -35.67 33.50
C CYS A 9 9.37 -36.06 32.02
N LEU A 10 8.37 -35.49 31.32
CA LEU A 10 8.35 -35.47 29.86
C LEU A 10 9.44 -34.49 29.38
N VAL A 11 10.62 -35.04 29.09
CA VAL A 11 11.59 -34.34 28.24
C VAL A 11 11.06 -34.44 26.82
N LEU A 12 10.52 -33.34 26.30
CA LEU A 12 10.25 -33.17 24.87
C LEU A 12 11.59 -33.23 24.12
N LEU A 13 11.95 -34.42 23.66
CA LEU A 13 12.99 -34.58 22.64
C LEU A 13 12.42 -34.00 21.34
N ALA A 14 12.71 -32.72 21.08
CA ALA A 14 12.57 -32.17 19.75
C ALA A 14 13.50 -32.97 18.81
N PRO A 15 13.01 -33.48 17.67
CA PRO A 15 13.85 -34.19 16.73
C PRO A 15 14.91 -33.23 16.19
N LEU A 16 16.19 -33.57 16.40
CA LEU A 16 17.41 -32.84 15.99
C LEU A 16 17.62 -32.77 14.45
N TRP A 17 16.58 -32.93 13.64
CA TRP A 17 16.68 -33.13 12.19
C TRP A 17 15.59 -32.36 11.43
N ALA A 18 15.61 -31.05 11.54
CA ALA A 18 15.18 -30.11 10.49
C ALA A 18 15.80 -28.76 10.83
N ALA A 19 17.08 -28.57 10.49
CA ALA A 19 17.56 -27.21 10.31
C ALA A 19 16.79 -26.67 9.10
N ASP A 20 15.81 -25.81 9.33
CA ASP A 20 15.06 -25.14 8.26
C ASP A 20 16.07 -24.53 7.30
N LYS A 21 16.13 -25.08 6.08
CA LYS A 21 17.03 -24.57 5.04
C LYS A 21 16.48 -23.23 4.61
N PHE A 22 17.21 -22.16 4.89
CA PHE A 22 16.90 -20.81 4.40
C PHE A 22 17.82 -20.43 3.25
N VAL A 23 17.32 -19.58 2.34
CA VAL A 23 18.14 -18.94 1.31
C VAL A 23 19.05 -17.89 1.98
N ILE A 24 20.36 -18.07 1.90
CA ILE A 24 21.34 -17.11 2.44
C ILE A 24 22.04 -16.41 1.28
N CYS A 25 21.78 -15.13 1.11
CA CYS A 25 22.44 -14.29 0.09
C CYS A 25 23.50 -13.38 0.73
N PRO A 26 24.59 -13.06 0.02
CA PRO A 26 25.56 -12.05 0.46
C PRO A 26 24.90 -10.68 0.67
N SER A 27 25.21 -9.99 1.76
CA SER A 27 24.63 -8.66 2.08
C SER A 27 25.60 -7.50 1.81
N ASP A 28 26.67 -7.75 1.05
CA ASP A 28 27.72 -6.78 0.71
C ASP A 28 27.25 -5.70 -0.29
N ASN A 29 26.07 -5.87 -0.88
CA ASN A 29 25.45 -4.95 -1.82
C ASN A 29 24.34 -4.07 -1.22
N GLY A 30 24.13 -4.13 0.11
CA GLY A 30 23.07 -3.39 0.81
C GLY A 30 21.71 -4.09 0.86
N MET A 31 21.52 -5.19 0.13
CA MET A 31 20.29 -5.99 0.23
C MET A 31 20.31 -6.77 1.55
N THR A 32 19.44 -6.39 2.47
CA THR A 32 19.23 -7.11 3.73
C THR A 32 18.14 -8.16 3.58
N ASN A 33 18.06 -9.11 4.52
CA ASN A 33 16.96 -10.08 4.54
C ASN A 33 15.58 -9.39 4.64
N GLU A 34 15.49 -8.23 5.29
CA GLU A 34 14.26 -7.44 5.33
C GLU A 34 13.83 -6.97 3.95
N VAL A 35 14.75 -6.43 3.15
CA VAL A 35 14.46 -5.98 1.78
C VAL A 35 14.05 -7.17 0.90
N ARG A 36 14.77 -8.29 1.01
CA ARG A 36 14.47 -9.52 0.26
C ARG A 36 13.10 -10.10 0.62
N ASN A 37 12.80 -10.20 1.92
CA ASN A 37 11.50 -10.63 2.41
C ASN A 37 10.41 -9.69 1.87
N MET A 38 10.63 -8.37 1.91
CA MET A 38 9.64 -7.43 1.41
C MET A 38 9.31 -7.63 -0.08
N PHE A 39 10.32 -7.90 -0.92
CA PHE A 39 10.06 -8.28 -2.31
C PHE A 39 9.26 -9.59 -2.40
N VAL A 40 9.70 -10.67 -1.74
CA VAL A 40 9.06 -12.00 -1.83
C VAL A 40 7.63 -11.99 -1.28
N ASP A 41 7.44 -11.41 -0.11
CA ASP A 41 6.16 -11.35 0.59
C ASP A 41 5.15 -10.53 -0.20
N THR A 42 5.57 -9.39 -0.75
CA THR A 42 4.70 -8.54 -1.57
C THR A 42 4.29 -9.26 -2.86
N HIS A 43 5.23 -9.93 -3.55
CA HIS A 43 4.89 -10.75 -4.73
C HIS A 43 3.88 -11.84 -4.38
N ASN A 44 4.17 -12.67 -3.37
CA ASN A 44 3.31 -13.79 -3.02
C ASN A 44 1.93 -13.33 -2.53
N LYS A 45 1.86 -12.23 -1.80
CA LYS A 45 0.59 -11.60 -1.38
C LYS A 45 -0.26 -11.13 -2.56
N LEU A 46 0.35 -10.54 -3.59
CA LEU A 46 -0.38 -10.05 -4.77
C LEU A 46 -0.73 -11.18 -5.75
N ARG A 47 0.14 -12.19 -5.86
CA ARG A 47 -0.15 -13.45 -6.58
C ARG A 47 -1.33 -14.20 -5.94
N SER A 48 -1.36 -14.29 -4.61
CA SER A 48 -2.47 -14.85 -3.84
C SER A 48 -3.79 -14.10 -4.08
N GLN A 49 -3.77 -12.76 -3.97
CA GLN A 49 -4.96 -11.94 -4.26
C GLN A 49 -5.47 -12.12 -5.69
N THR A 50 -4.56 -12.23 -6.66
CA THR A 50 -4.90 -12.49 -8.06
C THR A 50 -5.51 -13.87 -8.23
N ALA A 51 -4.88 -14.91 -7.66
CA ALA A 51 -5.37 -16.27 -7.75
C ALA A 51 -6.80 -16.41 -7.18
N GLN A 52 -7.10 -15.70 -6.10
CA GLN A 52 -8.43 -15.69 -5.47
C GLN A 52 -9.49 -14.88 -6.23
N GLY A 53 -9.12 -14.21 -7.33
CA GLY A 53 -10.05 -13.33 -8.08
C GLY A 53 -10.42 -12.06 -7.30
N LYS A 54 -9.47 -11.53 -6.51
CA LYS A 54 -9.66 -10.30 -5.71
C LYS A 54 -8.91 -9.08 -6.28
N ALA A 55 -8.21 -9.26 -7.40
CA ALA A 55 -7.46 -8.21 -8.08
C ALA A 55 -8.40 -7.37 -8.96
N LYS A 56 -8.60 -6.09 -8.67
CA LYS A 56 -9.50 -5.22 -9.47
C LYS A 56 -8.96 -5.06 -10.89
N ASN A 57 -9.86 -5.09 -11.87
CA ASN A 57 -9.53 -4.97 -13.29
C ASN A 57 -10.10 -3.66 -13.85
N ALA A 58 -9.32 -2.92 -14.63
CA ALA A 58 -9.75 -1.67 -15.26
C ALA A 58 -10.98 -1.85 -16.17
N PHE A 59 -11.16 -3.06 -16.73
CA PHE A 59 -12.32 -3.39 -17.57
C PHE A 59 -13.60 -3.67 -16.76
N GLY A 60 -13.56 -3.49 -15.44
CA GLY A 60 -14.65 -3.74 -14.51
C GLY A 60 -14.51 -5.06 -13.76
N GLY A 61 -15.02 -5.09 -12.53
CA GLY A 61 -14.95 -6.29 -11.68
C GLY A 61 -13.53 -6.65 -11.23
N PHE A 62 -13.23 -7.94 -11.24
CA PHE A 62 -11.96 -8.51 -10.82
C PHE A 62 -11.33 -9.34 -11.95
N GLY A 63 -10.01 -9.45 -11.95
CA GLY A 63 -9.30 -10.42 -12.80
C GLY A 63 -9.76 -11.85 -12.49
N PRO A 64 -9.70 -12.76 -13.48
CA PRO A 64 -10.12 -14.14 -13.30
C PRO A 64 -9.30 -14.84 -12.20
N LYS A 65 -9.90 -15.83 -11.54
CA LYS A 65 -9.18 -16.67 -10.60
C LYS A 65 -8.09 -17.47 -11.33
N ALA A 66 -7.00 -17.77 -10.64
CA ALA A 66 -5.91 -18.59 -11.18
C ALA A 66 -5.96 -20.01 -10.61
N ALA A 67 -5.93 -21.01 -11.49
CA ALA A 67 -6.06 -22.40 -11.10
C ALA A 67 -4.86 -22.93 -10.31
N ARG A 68 -3.65 -22.45 -10.65
CA ARG A 68 -2.38 -23.04 -10.20
C ARG A 68 -1.22 -22.05 -10.13
N MET A 69 -1.47 -20.87 -9.55
CA MET A 69 -0.46 -19.83 -9.41
C MET A 69 0.71 -20.31 -8.53
N LEU A 70 1.95 -20.33 -9.04
CA LEU A 70 3.09 -20.77 -8.23
C LEU A 70 3.47 -19.73 -7.17
N LYS A 71 3.93 -20.18 -6.00
CA LYS A 71 4.59 -19.34 -4.99
C LYS A 71 6.03 -19.05 -5.42
N VAL A 72 6.47 -17.79 -5.35
CA VAL A 72 7.85 -17.42 -5.70
C VAL A 72 8.78 -17.54 -4.49
N SER A 73 9.97 -18.09 -4.71
CA SER A 73 11.10 -18.07 -3.78
C SER A 73 12.20 -17.14 -4.28
N TYR A 74 13.18 -16.85 -3.43
CA TYR A 74 14.28 -15.95 -3.74
C TYR A 74 15.50 -16.69 -4.32
N ASP A 75 16.22 -16.04 -5.23
CA ASP A 75 17.44 -16.56 -5.85
C ASP A 75 18.57 -15.51 -5.81
N CYS A 76 19.68 -15.85 -5.14
CA CYS A 76 20.78 -14.91 -4.90
C CYS A 76 21.57 -14.56 -6.17
N ASP A 77 21.66 -15.48 -7.14
CA ASP A 77 22.38 -15.21 -8.39
C ASP A 77 21.57 -14.25 -9.26
N MET A 78 20.24 -14.35 -9.22
CA MET A 78 19.34 -13.41 -9.86
C MET A 78 19.42 -12.01 -9.23
N GLU A 79 19.49 -11.91 -7.90
CA GLU A 79 19.75 -10.66 -7.18
C GLU A 79 21.09 -10.05 -7.63
N ALA A 80 22.16 -10.83 -7.64
CA ALA A 80 23.49 -10.35 -8.02
C ALA A 80 23.50 -9.79 -9.45
N ASN A 81 22.81 -10.46 -10.38
CA ASN A 81 22.63 -9.98 -11.75
C ASN A 81 21.83 -8.67 -11.81
N MET A 82 20.68 -8.60 -11.13
CA MET A 82 19.83 -7.40 -11.10
C MET A 82 20.58 -6.21 -10.48
N MET A 83 21.35 -6.44 -9.42
CA MET A 83 22.18 -5.43 -8.76
C MET A 83 23.28 -4.90 -9.68
N LYS A 84 23.89 -5.77 -10.50
CA LYS A 84 24.89 -5.34 -11.49
C LYS A 84 24.31 -4.34 -12.50
N TRP A 85 23.05 -4.53 -12.89
CA TRP A 85 22.33 -3.60 -13.76
C TRP A 85 21.90 -2.32 -13.02
N ALA A 86 21.33 -2.45 -11.82
CA ALA A 86 20.90 -1.33 -11.00
C ALA A 86 22.04 -0.33 -10.73
N LYS A 87 23.27 -0.82 -10.51
CA LYS A 87 24.48 -0.01 -10.35
C LYS A 87 24.88 0.81 -11.58
N GLN A 88 24.39 0.46 -12.77
CA GLN A 88 24.61 1.27 -13.98
C GLN A 88 23.75 2.54 -14.00
N CYS A 89 22.69 2.60 -13.18
CA CYS A 89 21.77 3.74 -13.14
C CYS A 89 21.18 4.07 -14.52
N HIS A 90 20.72 3.02 -15.20
CA HIS A 90 20.05 3.06 -16.48
C HIS A 90 18.59 2.65 -16.31
N PHE A 91 17.66 3.55 -16.64
CA PHE A 91 16.22 3.25 -16.59
C PHE A 91 15.72 2.70 -17.94
N TYR A 92 16.25 1.53 -18.29
CA TYR A 92 15.81 0.70 -19.42
C TYR A 92 16.27 -0.74 -19.18
N HIS A 93 15.69 -1.71 -19.89
CA HIS A 93 16.08 -3.11 -19.76
C HIS A 93 17.43 -3.40 -20.43
N PRO A 94 18.30 -4.23 -19.82
CA PRO A 94 19.47 -4.74 -20.52
C PRO A 94 19.05 -5.74 -21.60
N PRO A 95 19.93 -6.03 -22.59
CA PRO A 95 19.70 -7.10 -23.55
C PRO A 95 19.36 -8.43 -22.84
N PRO A 96 18.43 -9.26 -23.37
CA PRO A 96 18.02 -10.50 -22.70
C PRO A 96 19.18 -11.42 -22.31
N ALA A 97 20.19 -11.55 -23.16
CA ALA A 97 21.39 -12.35 -22.87
C ALA A 97 22.19 -11.86 -21.64
N TYR A 98 22.11 -10.57 -21.29
CA TYR A 98 22.76 -10.02 -20.09
C TYR A 98 22.12 -10.53 -18.79
N ARG A 99 20.80 -10.78 -18.84
CA ARG A 99 19.98 -11.22 -17.70
C ARG A 99 19.60 -12.70 -17.80
N ASN A 100 20.43 -13.52 -18.46
CA ASN A 100 20.19 -14.96 -18.66
C ASN A 100 18.80 -15.30 -19.21
N TYR A 101 18.22 -14.40 -20.02
CA TYR A 101 16.85 -14.49 -20.56
C TYR A 101 15.74 -14.58 -19.49
N TRP A 102 16.04 -14.25 -18.22
CA TRP A 102 15.03 -14.03 -17.20
C TRP A 102 14.20 -12.82 -17.52
N GLY A 103 12.91 -12.82 -17.18
CA GLY A 103 12.05 -11.64 -17.23
C GLY A 103 12.55 -10.53 -16.31
N GLN A 104 12.10 -9.28 -16.49
CA GLN A 104 12.57 -8.17 -15.65
C GLN A 104 11.51 -7.07 -15.52
N ASN A 105 11.31 -6.59 -14.29
CA ASN A 105 10.62 -5.34 -14.02
C ASN A 105 11.60 -4.33 -13.41
N ILE A 106 11.45 -3.05 -13.78
CA ILE A 106 12.22 -1.93 -13.23
C ILE A 106 11.30 -0.84 -12.71
N TYR A 107 11.75 -0.13 -11.69
CA TYR A 107 11.04 0.95 -11.01
C TYR A 107 12.02 2.08 -10.71
N MET A 108 11.56 3.33 -10.78
CA MET A 108 12.36 4.49 -10.41
C MET A 108 11.58 5.43 -9.49
N VAL A 109 12.31 6.06 -8.57
CA VAL A 109 11.78 7.11 -7.69
C VAL A 109 12.81 8.22 -7.49
N GLY A 110 12.38 9.48 -7.54
CA GLY A 110 13.26 10.64 -7.34
C GLY A 110 13.53 10.95 -5.86
N ASP A 111 14.75 11.38 -5.54
CA ASP A 111 15.24 11.60 -4.17
C ASP A 111 14.67 12.89 -3.53
N ALA A 112 14.34 13.90 -4.34
CA ALA A 112 13.89 15.21 -3.85
C ALA A 112 12.45 15.23 -3.26
N TYR A 113 11.72 14.10 -3.30
CA TYR A 113 10.32 14.05 -2.91
C TYR A 113 9.95 12.96 -1.88
N TYR A 114 10.82 11.97 -1.60
CA TYR A 114 10.56 10.94 -0.58
C TYR A 114 11.84 10.30 -0.04
N ASN A 115 12.03 10.29 1.29
CA ASN A 115 13.13 9.56 1.95
C ASN A 115 12.68 8.13 2.24
N PHE A 116 12.53 7.30 1.21
CA PHE A 116 12.10 5.89 1.35
C PHE A 116 13.24 4.97 1.83
N THR A 117 12.95 4.00 2.71
CA THR A 117 13.87 2.88 3.00
C THR A 117 13.80 1.86 1.87
N TRP A 118 14.84 1.03 1.74
CA TRP A 118 14.86 -0.05 0.75
C TRP A 118 13.67 -1.01 0.86
N PRO A 119 13.19 -1.44 2.05
CA PRO A 119 11.95 -2.22 2.14
C PRO A 119 10.74 -1.46 1.59
N SER A 120 10.58 -0.17 1.90
CA SER A 120 9.45 0.62 1.35
C SER A 120 9.51 0.75 -0.17
N ILE A 121 10.71 0.95 -0.74
CA ILE A 121 10.92 0.94 -2.19
C ILE A 121 10.59 -0.43 -2.79
N ALA A 122 11.00 -1.51 -2.13
CA ALA A 122 10.69 -2.87 -2.56
C ALA A 122 9.17 -3.13 -2.61
N GLU A 123 8.44 -2.81 -1.54
CA GLU A 123 6.97 -2.94 -1.49
C GLU A 123 6.31 -2.10 -2.59
N THR A 124 6.68 -0.83 -2.69
CA THR A 124 6.08 0.13 -3.62
C THR A 124 6.32 -0.27 -5.07
N ALA A 125 7.54 -0.72 -5.41
CA ALA A 125 7.86 -1.18 -6.75
C ALA A 125 6.93 -2.33 -7.18
N VAL A 126 6.80 -3.36 -6.33
CA VAL A 126 5.98 -4.54 -6.64
C VAL A 126 4.49 -4.20 -6.71
N ILE A 127 3.99 -3.35 -5.81
CA ILE A 127 2.60 -2.86 -5.87
C ILE A 127 2.37 -2.08 -7.17
N SER A 128 3.28 -1.18 -7.55
CA SER A 128 3.13 -0.37 -8.75
C SER A 128 3.07 -1.20 -10.03
N TRP A 129 3.89 -2.25 -10.12
CA TRP A 129 3.86 -3.20 -11.22
C TRP A 129 2.55 -3.97 -11.28
N TRP A 130 2.04 -4.42 -10.13
CA TRP A 130 0.78 -5.18 -10.08
C TRP A 130 -0.45 -4.32 -10.37
N GLN A 131 -0.41 -3.03 -10.02
CA GLN A 131 -1.53 -2.10 -10.21
C GLN A 131 -1.85 -1.83 -11.69
N GLU A 132 -0.99 -2.22 -12.64
CA GLU A 132 -1.29 -2.12 -14.07
C GLU A 132 -2.60 -2.84 -14.45
N LEU A 133 -2.97 -3.93 -13.77
CA LEU A 133 -4.27 -4.57 -13.98
C LEU A 133 -5.44 -3.62 -13.69
N GLN A 134 -5.33 -2.82 -12.62
CA GLN A 134 -6.36 -1.86 -12.25
C GLN A 134 -6.34 -0.61 -13.13
N VAL A 135 -5.19 -0.26 -13.70
CA VAL A 135 -5.02 0.97 -14.52
C VAL A 135 -5.35 0.72 -15.99
N PHE A 136 -4.87 -0.39 -16.56
CA PHE A 136 -4.93 -0.67 -17.99
C PHE A 136 -5.83 -1.85 -18.33
N GLY A 137 -6.04 -2.75 -17.38
CA GLY A 137 -6.92 -3.90 -17.54
C GLY A 137 -6.29 -5.05 -18.31
N VAL A 138 -6.79 -6.25 -18.04
CA VAL A 138 -6.48 -7.46 -18.81
C VAL A 138 -7.78 -8.04 -19.33
N PRO A 139 -7.85 -8.51 -20.60
CA PRO A 139 -9.07 -9.08 -21.14
C PRO A 139 -9.57 -10.29 -20.34
N GLU A 140 -10.88 -10.56 -20.39
CA GLU A 140 -11.51 -11.64 -19.61
C GLU A 140 -10.93 -13.02 -19.90
N ASN A 141 -10.44 -13.25 -21.12
CA ASN A 141 -9.76 -14.49 -21.49
C ASN A 141 -8.33 -14.62 -20.94
N ASN A 142 -7.85 -13.61 -20.20
CA ASN A 142 -6.51 -13.51 -19.62
C ASN A 142 -5.36 -13.61 -20.64
N ILE A 143 -5.62 -13.22 -21.90
CA ILE A 143 -4.63 -13.18 -22.98
C ILE A 143 -4.36 -11.72 -23.32
N VAL A 144 -3.13 -11.27 -23.09
CA VAL A 144 -2.70 -9.92 -23.43
C VAL A 144 -1.99 -9.96 -24.79
N VAL A 145 -2.39 -9.07 -25.69
CA VAL A 145 -1.83 -8.95 -27.04
C VAL A 145 -1.24 -7.56 -27.25
N ALA A 146 -0.24 -7.44 -28.13
CA ALA A 146 0.27 -6.14 -28.54
C ALA A 146 -0.86 -5.31 -29.21
N PRO A 147 -0.96 -3.99 -28.94
CA PRO A 147 0.00 -3.14 -28.22
C PRO A 147 -0.19 -3.06 -26.69
N ASP A 148 -1.26 -3.64 -26.14
CA ASP A 148 -1.62 -3.46 -24.72
C ASP A 148 -0.67 -4.14 -23.74
N GLU A 149 0.07 -5.15 -24.20
CA GLU A 149 1.22 -5.76 -23.49
C GLU A 149 2.20 -4.70 -22.94
N HIS A 150 2.45 -3.62 -23.68
CA HIS A 150 3.38 -2.56 -23.26
C HIS A 150 2.88 -1.79 -22.02
N LYS A 151 1.60 -1.89 -21.69
CA LYS A 151 0.98 -1.22 -20.54
C LYS A 151 0.84 -2.13 -19.33
N THR A 152 0.74 -3.45 -19.53
CA THR A 152 0.51 -4.44 -18.45
C THR A 152 1.65 -5.43 -18.26
N GLY A 153 2.78 -5.25 -18.94
CA GLY A 153 3.90 -6.19 -18.93
C GLY A 153 4.46 -6.42 -17.52
N HIS A 154 4.51 -5.38 -16.67
CA HIS A 154 5.01 -5.54 -15.31
C HIS A 154 4.04 -6.35 -14.45
N TYR A 155 2.73 -6.11 -14.56
CA TYR A 155 1.69 -6.91 -13.90
C TYR A 155 1.77 -8.37 -14.35
N MET A 156 1.79 -8.60 -15.67
CA MET A 156 1.86 -9.94 -16.25
C MET A 156 3.04 -10.71 -15.67
N GLN A 157 4.19 -10.06 -15.52
CA GLN A 157 5.36 -10.69 -14.94
C GLN A 157 5.20 -11.00 -13.44
N VAL A 158 4.62 -10.10 -12.64
CA VAL A 158 4.36 -10.33 -11.20
C VAL A 158 3.45 -11.55 -10.99
N VAL A 159 2.43 -11.70 -11.84
CA VAL A 159 1.42 -12.77 -11.73
C VAL A 159 1.59 -13.88 -12.76
N TRP A 160 2.75 -13.99 -13.39
CA TRP A 160 2.98 -15.05 -14.36
C TRP A 160 2.93 -16.41 -13.69
N GLN A 161 2.05 -17.30 -14.15
CA GLN A 161 1.75 -18.55 -13.42
C GLN A 161 2.99 -19.36 -13.08
N TRP A 162 3.87 -19.52 -14.06
CA TRP A 162 5.01 -20.43 -13.97
C TRP A 162 6.26 -19.80 -13.37
N THR A 163 6.29 -18.49 -13.14
CA THR A 163 7.41 -17.86 -12.45
C THR A 163 7.42 -18.32 -10.99
N TYR A 164 8.54 -18.89 -10.56
CA TYR A 164 8.71 -19.40 -9.20
C TYR A 164 10.00 -18.94 -8.52
N LYS A 165 10.88 -18.25 -9.25
CA LYS A 165 12.08 -17.62 -8.70
C LYS A 165 12.17 -16.16 -9.05
N ILE A 166 12.53 -15.34 -8.07
CA ILE A 166 12.85 -13.93 -8.26
C ILE A 166 14.19 -13.58 -7.62
N GLY A 167 14.86 -12.57 -8.16
CA GLY A 167 16.00 -11.93 -7.50
C GLY A 167 15.97 -10.43 -7.79
N CYS A 168 16.00 -9.63 -6.73
CA CYS A 168 15.69 -8.21 -6.80
C CYS A 168 16.86 -7.36 -6.30
N ALA A 169 16.90 -6.09 -6.71
CA ALA A 169 17.95 -5.18 -6.28
C ALA A 169 17.43 -3.74 -6.21
N ILE A 170 18.06 -2.96 -5.33
CA ILE A 170 17.85 -1.52 -5.20
C ILE A 170 19.22 -0.85 -5.26
N ASN A 171 19.32 0.28 -5.96
CA ASN A 171 20.55 1.08 -6.00
C ASN A 171 20.24 2.58 -6.03
N TYR A 172 20.97 3.35 -5.20
CA TYR A 172 20.92 4.80 -5.24
C TYR A 172 21.78 5.34 -6.39
N CYS A 173 21.19 6.21 -7.19
CA CYS A 173 21.80 6.81 -8.38
C CYS A 173 22.12 8.30 -8.14
N THR A 174 23.12 8.53 -7.29
CA THR A 174 23.48 9.86 -6.77
C THR A 174 24.72 10.48 -7.44
N ILE A 175 25.66 9.67 -7.94
CA ILE A 175 26.94 10.16 -8.45
C ILE A 175 26.79 10.83 -9.83
N ASN A 176 27.28 12.07 -9.95
CA ASN A 176 27.31 12.85 -11.20
C ASN A 176 25.93 13.08 -11.85
N LYS A 177 24.84 13.06 -11.07
CA LYS A 177 23.49 13.35 -11.56
C LYS A 177 22.97 14.65 -10.94
N PRO A 178 22.45 15.60 -11.74
CA PRO A 178 21.83 16.82 -11.22
C PRO A 178 20.53 16.54 -10.44
N TRP A 179 19.92 15.37 -10.65
CA TRP A 179 18.72 14.90 -9.97
C TRP A 179 18.98 13.49 -9.43
N PRO A 180 19.27 13.34 -8.13
CA PRO A 180 19.42 12.01 -7.53
C PRO A 180 18.09 11.24 -7.57
N TRP A 181 18.20 9.93 -7.77
CA TRP A 181 17.07 9.03 -7.86
C TRP A 181 17.48 7.63 -7.44
N THR A 182 16.51 6.75 -7.23
CA THR A 182 16.72 5.35 -6.85
C THR A 182 16.09 4.45 -7.91
N ILE A 183 16.83 3.42 -8.31
CA ILE A 183 16.32 2.34 -9.15
C ILE A 183 16.06 1.11 -8.29
N ALA A 184 14.93 0.45 -8.53
CA ALA A 184 14.63 -0.87 -8.01
C ALA A 184 14.21 -1.79 -9.16
N GLY A 185 14.43 -3.09 -9.02
CA GLY A 185 13.96 -4.05 -10.01
C GLY A 185 14.06 -5.48 -9.55
N CYS A 186 13.39 -6.37 -10.27
CA CYS A 186 13.42 -7.80 -10.06
C CYS A 186 13.62 -8.52 -11.39
N ASN A 187 14.47 -9.55 -11.38
CA ASN A 187 14.53 -10.55 -12.43
C ASN A 187 13.60 -11.71 -12.06
N TYR A 188 13.03 -12.40 -13.06
CA TYR A 188 12.02 -13.44 -12.90
C TYR A 188 12.34 -14.70 -13.72
N ASN A 189 12.23 -15.88 -13.09
CA ASN A 189 12.53 -17.15 -13.73
C ASN A 189 11.43 -18.21 -13.48
N PRO A 190 10.91 -18.85 -14.55
CA PRO A 190 10.96 -18.38 -15.94
C PRO A 190 10.43 -16.95 -16.07
N GLY A 191 10.93 -16.23 -17.08
CA GLY A 191 10.35 -14.95 -17.48
C GLY A 191 8.94 -15.15 -18.03
N GLY A 192 8.06 -14.21 -17.70
CA GLY A 192 6.71 -14.13 -18.22
C GLY A 192 6.63 -13.24 -19.45
N ASP A 193 5.54 -12.47 -19.55
CA ASP A 193 5.28 -11.39 -20.52
C ASP A 193 5.04 -11.76 -21.99
N ASN A 194 5.24 -13.02 -22.41
CA ASN A 194 5.04 -13.40 -23.80
C ASN A 194 3.65 -13.04 -24.33
N ALA A 195 3.58 -12.12 -25.30
CA ALA A 195 2.38 -11.83 -26.08
C ALA A 195 1.68 -13.11 -26.54
N TYR A 196 0.34 -13.11 -26.52
CA TYR A 196 -0.51 -14.23 -26.96
C TYR A 196 -0.53 -15.47 -26.04
N TRP A 197 0.23 -15.47 -24.94
CA TRP A 197 0.12 -16.50 -23.91
C TRP A 197 -0.86 -16.07 -22.83
N VAL A 198 -1.55 -17.04 -22.23
CA VAL A 198 -2.33 -16.79 -21.01
C VAL A 198 -1.37 -16.40 -19.90
N VAL A 199 -1.65 -15.30 -19.18
CA VAL A 199 -0.83 -14.86 -18.04
C VAL A 199 -0.81 -15.94 -16.96
N TYR A 200 -1.99 -16.53 -16.73
CA TYR A 200 -2.20 -17.72 -15.93
C TYR A 200 -3.44 -18.48 -16.43
N GLU A 201 -3.46 -19.79 -16.16
CA GLU A 201 -4.62 -20.63 -16.43
C GLU A 201 -5.76 -20.23 -15.51
N MET A 202 -6.89 -19.84 -16.10
CA MET A 202 -8.08 -19.46 -15.35
C MET A 202 -8.74 -20.69 -14.73
N GLY A 203 -9.20 -20.56 -13.49
CA GLY A 203 -9.92 -21.63 -12.80
C GLY A 203 -9.92 -21.43 -11.29
N ASP A 204 -10.64 -22.31 -10.59
CA ASP A 204 -10.63 -22.27 -9.13
C ASP A 204 -9.23 -22.58 -8.58
N PRO A 205 -8.79 -21.85 -7.53
CA PRO A 205 -7.48 -22.09 -6.94
C PRO A 205 -7.31 -23.51 -6.41
N CYS A 206 -6.06 -23.90 -6.23
CA CYS A 206 -5.74 -25.21 -5.68
C CYS A 206 -6.43 -25.43 -4.32
N THR A 207 -7.00 -26.62 -4.16
CA THR A 207 -7.55 -27.12 -2.89
C THR A 207 -6.81 -28.38 -2.44
N THR A 208 -6.17 -29.08 -3.37
CA THR A 208 -5.34 -30.26 -3.17
C THR A 208 -4.03 -30.12 -3.93
N ASP A 209 -3.01 -30.89 -3.55
CA ASP A 209 -1.71 -30.90 -4.24
C ASP A 209 -1.84 -31.29 -5.72
N ALA A 210 -2.80 -32.18 -6.04
CA ALA A 210 -3.11 -32.57 -7.41
C ALA A 210 -3.59 -31.39 -8.28
N ASP A 211 -4.25 -30.40 -7.68
CA ASP A 211 -4.74 -29.22 -8.40
C ASP A 211 -3.61 -28.35 -8.91
N CYS A 212 -2.36 -28.52 -8.46
CA CYS A 212 -1.20 -27.77 -8.94
C CYS A 212 -0.67 -28.26 -10.30
N LYS A 213 -0.92 -29.52 -10.69
CA LYS A 213 -0.41 -30.16 -11.93
C LYS A 213 1.09 -29.88 -12.20
N CYS A 214 1.90 -29.84 -11.15
CA CYS A 214 3.36 -29.84 -11.25
C CYS A 214 3.97 -30.88 -10.32
N ALA A 215 5.08 -31.49 -10.73
CA ALA A 215 5.69 -32.60 -10.02
C ALA A 215 6.22 -32.14 -8.65
N GLY A 216 5.74 -32.76 -7.58
CA GLY A 216 6.16 -32.46 -6.21
C GLY A 216 5.64 -31.14 -5.63
N CYS A 217 4.71 -30.46 -6.32
CA CYS A 217 4.11 -29.23 -5.80
C CYS A 217 3.09 -29.53 -4.70
N VAL A 218 3.04 -28.65 -3.70
CA VAL A 218 2.09 -28.69 -2.58
C VAL A 218 1.16 -27.49 -2.65
N CYS A 219 -0.13 -27.68 -2.40
CA CYS A 219 -1.08 -26.57 -2.37
C CYS A 219 -1.10 -25.88 -1.01
N SER A 220 -0.86 -24.56 -1.01
CA SER A 220 -1.19 -23.66 0.08
C SER A 220 -2.63 -23.18 -0.09
N GLN A 221 -3.60 -23.87 0.54
CA GLN A 221 -5.02 -23.53 0.41
C GLN A 221 -5.34 -22.11 0.89
N GLU A 222 -4.72 -21.70 2.00
CA GLU A 222 -4.94 -20.37 2.59
C GLU A 222 -4.47 -19.25 1.66
N GLU A 223 -3.32 -19.46 1.01
CA GLU A 223 -2.76 -18.48 0.08
C GLU A 223 -3.30 -18.65 -1.34
N ALA A 224 -4.00 -19.74 -1.67
CA ALA A 224 -4.38 -20.08 -3.04
C ALA A 224 -3.16 -20.17 -3.98
N LEU A 225 -2.03 -20.69 -3.49
CA LEU A 225 -0.76 -20.80 -4.23
C LEU A 225 -0.21 -22.22 -4.23
N CYS A 226 0.41 -22.62 -5.33
CA CYS A 226 1.14 -23.88 -5.47
C CYS A 226 2.61 -23.68 -5.11
N ILE A 227 3.10 -24.39 -4.11
CA ILE A 227 4.48 -24.34 -3.62
C ILE A 227 5.31 -25.38 -4.40
N PRO A 228 6.30 -24.96 -5.21
CA PRO A 228 7.20 -25.89 -5.88
C PRO A 228 8.09 -26.65 -4.90
N PRO A 229 8.57 -27.86 -5.23
CA PRO A 229 9.46 -28.61 -4.35
C PRO A 229 10.81 -27.92 -4.12
N GLU A 230 11.23 -27.01 -5.01
CA GLU A 230 12.44 -26.19 -4.87
C GLU A 230 12.24 -24.96 -3.97
N TYR A 231 11.03 -24.69 -3.51
CA TYR A 231 10.74 -23.53 -2.67
C TYR A 231 11.57 -23.58 -1.39
N THR A 232 12.38 -22.55 -1.20
CA THR A 232 13.17 -22.35 0.03
C THR A 232 12.84 -20.97 0.58
N PRO A 233 12.38 -20.84 1.83
CA PRO A 233 12.06 -19.54 2.41
C PRO A 233 13.33 -18.71 2.65
N LEU A 234 13.15 -17.39 2.69
CA LEU A 234 14.17 -16.49 3.22
C LEU A 234 14.19 -16.58 4.77
N PRO A 235 15.31 -16.24 5.42
CA PRO A 235 15.38 -16.19 6.87
C PRO A 235 14.35 -15.18 7.40
N PRO A 236 13.60 -15.54 8.46
CA PRO A 236 12.71 -14.60 9.10
C PRO A 236 13.50 -13.40 9.62
N THR A 237 12.96 -12.20 9.45
CA THR A 237 13.51 -11.00 10.07
C THR A 237 13.20 -11.01 11.56
N THR A 238 14.22 -10.95 12.40
CA THR A 238 14.07 -10.80 13.86
C THR A 238 13.65 -9.38 14.21
N THR A 239 12.44 -8.96 13.82
CA THR A 239 11.73 -7.83 14.42
C THR A 239 10.24 -7.86 14.03
N SER A 240 9.44 -8.55 14.83
CA SER A 240 8.18 -8.05 15.37
C SER A 240 7.51 -9.21 16.12
N THR A 241 7.47 -9.10 17.45
CA THR A 241 6.54 -9.87 18.26
C THR A 241 5.16 -9.61 17.69
N THR A 242 4.56 -10.61 17.04
CA THR A 242 3.13 -10.59 16.73
C THR A 242 2.38 -10.60 18.05
N THR A 243 2.15 -9.41 18.60
CA THR A 243 1.16 -9.22 19.65
C THR A 243 -0.18 -9.66 19.06
N PRO A 244 -0.92 -10.58 19.69
CA PRO A 244 -2.21 -11.04 19.18
C PRO A 244 -3.12 -9.83 18.93
N LYS A 245 -3.72 -9.79 17.74
CA LYS A 245 -4.77 -8.83 17.35
C LYS A 245 -5.81 -8.71 18.48
N PRO A 246 -5.92 -7.57 19.20
CA PRO A 246 -7.02 -7.35 20.10
C PRO A 246 -8.25 -7.14 19.24
N THR A 247 -9.09 -8.16 19.13
CA THR A 247 -10.45 -7.99 18.63
C THR A 247 -11.29 -7.53 19.80
N THR A 248 -11.25 -6.23 20.09
CA THR A 248 -12.21 -5.59 20.98
C THR A 248 -13.20 -4.82 20.14
N THR A 249 -14.31 -5.48 19.82
CA THR A 249 -15.54 -4.82 19.40
C THR A 249 -16.04 -4.01 20.59
N ARG A 250 -15.63 -2.74 20.70
CA ARG A 250 -16.23 -1.80 21.67
C ARG A 250 -17.24 -0.95 20.93
N THR A 251 -18.48 -1.04 21.37
CA THR A 251 -19.56 -0.11 21.02
C THR A 251 -19.14 1.30 21.44
N VAL A 252 -18.85 2.15 20.47
CA VAL A 252 -18.56 3.57 20.69
C VAL A 252 -19.88 4.30 20.85
N GLY A 253 -20.18 4.72 22.07
CA GLY A 253 -21.13 5.80 22.31
C GLY A 253 -20.49 7.13 21.93
N VAL A 254 -21.18 7.93 21.13
CA VAL A 254 -20.91 9.37 20.94
C VAL A 254 -21.16 10.04 22.29
N PRO A 255 -20.21 10.83 22.89
CA PRO A 255 -20.01 12.21 22.45
C PRO A 255 -18.60 12.84 22.62
N ASN A 256 -18.40 13.93 21.86
CA ASN A 256 -17.26 14.84 21.70
C ASN A 256 -16.20 14.43 20.68
N ALA A 257 -16.26 15.07 19.52
CA ALA A 257 -15.29 14.97 18.44
C ALA A 257 -13.87 15.22 18.98
N GLY A 258 -13.05 14.17 19.00
CA GLY A 258 -11.60 14.29 19.16
C GLY A 258 -11.06 14.26 20.58
N SER A 259 -11.70 13.59 21.55
CA SER A 259 -11.01 13.28 22.82
C SER A 259 -10.47 11.85 22.82
N CYS A 260 -9.17 11.70 23.09
CA CYS A 260 -8.51 10.41 23.23
C CYS A 260 -7.79 10.33 24.58
N PRO A 261 -8.53 10.15 25.70
CA PRO A 261 -8.00 10.26 27.06
C PRO A 261 -6.95 9.19 27.38
N GLU A 262 -7.04 8.03 26.72
CA GLU A 262 -6.08 6.92 26.89
C GLU A 262 -4.75 7.16 26.17
N LEU A 263 -4.69 8.12 25.24
CA LEU A 263 -3.48 8.40 24.45
C LEU A 263 -2.64 9.50 25.10
N ASN A 264 -1.67 9.10 25.92
CA ASN A 264 -0.66 10.00 26.48
C ASN A 264 0.50 10.25 25.49
N ASN A 265 0.18 10.82 24.33
CA ASN A 265 1.13 11.04 23.24
C ASN A 265 1.44 12.52 22.95
N GLY A 266 0.90 13.43 23.77
CA GLY A 266 1.09 14.87 23.65
C GLY A 266 0.24 15.53 22.56
N MET A 267 -0.68 14.84 21.91
CA MET A 267 -1.79 15.48 21.20
C MET A 267 -2.79 16.06 22.22
N THR A 268 -3.44 17.16 21.84
CA THR A 268 -4.47 17.81 22.67
C THR A 268 -5.82 17.72 21.98
N ASP A 269 -6.90 17.75 22.76
CA ASP A 269 -8.26 17.66 22.23
C ASP A 269 -8.58 18.84 21.32
N GLU A 270 -8.00 20.02 21.56
CA GLU A 270 -8.14 21.19 20.68
C GLU A 270 -7.50 20.95 19.30
N ALA A 271 -6.32 20.31 19.26
CA ALA A 271 -5.65 19.99 18.00
C ALA A 271 -6.40 18.89 17.23
N ARG A 272 -6.89 17.85 17.93
CA ARG A 272 -7.74 16.79 17.36
C ARG A 272 -9.01 17.37 16.76
N LYS A 273 -9.71 18.21 17.53
CA LYS A 273 -10.90 18.93 17.06
C LYS A 273 -10.59 19.81 15.85
N MET A 274 -9.46 20.52 15.84
CA MET A 274 -9.06 21.34 14.70
C MET A 274 -8.85 20.52 13.42
N PHE A 275 -8.24 19.33 13.50
CA PHE A 275 -8.15 18.43 12.34
C PHE A 275 -9.53 18.05 11.81
N VAL A 276 -10.45 17.60 12.68
CA VAL A 276 -11.81 17.22 12.28
C VAL A 276 -12.57 18.39 11.66
N ASP A 277 -12.55 19.54 12.33
CA ASP A 277 -13.28 20.73 11.91
C ASP A 277 -12.79 21.20 10.54
N LYS A 278 -11.47 21.29 10.32
CA LYS A 278 -10.91 21.72 9.04
C LYS A 278 -11.14 20.73 7.91
N HIS A 279 -11.02 19.41 8.17
CA HIS A 279 -11.36 18.41 7.16
C HIS A 279 -12.82 18.52 6.75
N ASN A 280 -13.74 18.59 7.71
CA ASN A 280 -15.17 18.66 7.40
C ASN A 280 -15.58 20.01 6.79
N GLU A 281 -14.94 21.12 7.16
CA GLU A 281 -15.11 22.41 6.49
C GLU A 281 -14.78 22.30 4.99
N TYR A 282 -13.60 21.76 4.65
CA TYR A 282 -13.19 21.62 3.25
C TYR A 282 -14.02 20.57 2.50
N ARG A 283 -14.35 19.43 3.12
CA ARG A 283 -15.22 18.41 2.52
C ARG A 283 -16.62 18.98 2.26
N SER A 284 -17.15 19.81 3.16
CA SER A 284 -18.42 20.52 2.98
C SER A 284 -18.36 21.50 1.80
N LEU A 285 -17.29 22.28 1.67
CA LEU A 285 -17.06 23.18 0.54
C LEU A 285 -16.98 22.42 -0.79
N ILE A 286 -16.29 21.27 -0.81
CA ILE A 286 -16.19 20.40 -1.99
C ILE A 286 -17.57 19.85 -2.34
N ALA A 287 -18.27 19.24 -1.36
CA ALA A 287 -19.57 18.62 -1.58
C ALA A 287 -20.59 19.60 -2.17
N LYS A 288 -20.60 20.85 -1.71
CA LYS A 288 -21.48 21.92 -2.21
C LYS A 288 -21.06 22.49 -3.57
N GLY A 289 -19.92 22.08 -4.14
CA GLY A 289 -19.36 22.66 -5.36
C GLY A 289 -18.84 24.09 -5.17
N GLN A 290 -18.44 24.45 -3.95
CA GLN A 290 -17.96 25.78 -3.57
C GLN A 290 -16.43 25.85 -3.42
N ALA A 291 -15.75 24.69 -3.43
CA ALA A 291 -14.30 24.61 -3.37
C ALA A 291 -13.65 25.14 -4.66
N LYS A 292 -12.92 26.25 -4.56
CA LYS A 292 -12.23 26.89 -5.68
C LYS A 292 -10.93 26.16 -6.01
N GLY A 293 -10.72 25.87 -7.30
CA GLY A 293 -9.44 25.43 -7.85
C GLY A 293 -8.65 26.60 -8.43
N LYS A 294 -8.03 26.39 -9.61
CA LYS A 294 -7.44 27.48 -10.40
C LYS A 294 -8.48 28.55 -10.76
N PRO A 295 -8.08 29.78 -11.15
CA PRO A 295 -9.03 30.84 -11.51
C PRO A 295 -10.11 30.35 -12.50
N GLY A 296 -11.38 30.49 -12.11
CA GLY A 296 -12.53 30.03 -12.90
C GLY A 296 -12.93 28.57 -12.72
N GLN A 297 -12.19 27.78 -11.93
CA GLN A 297 -12.51 26.38 -11.64
C GLN A 297 -13.12 26.20 -10.24
N PHE A 298 -14.11 25.32 -10.17
CA PHE A 298 -14.69 24.82 -8.92
C PHE A 298 -14.68 23.29 -8.96
N ALA A 299 -14.36 22.66 -7.83
CA ALA A 299 -14.51 21.23 -7.70
C ALA A 299 -15.98 20.85 -7.93
N PRO A 300 -16.27 19.74 -8.63
CA PRO A 300 -17.65 19.29 -8.82
C PRO A 300 -18.33 18.99 -7.49
N LYS A 301 -19.66 19.11 -7.44
CA LYS A 301 -20.45 18.72 -6.27
C LYS A 301 -20.28 17.23 -5.99
N ALA A 302 -20.35 16.84 -4.71
CA ALA A 302 -20.28 15.45 -4.30
C ALA A 302 -21.65 14.94 -3.86
N ALA A 303 -22.08 13.81 -4.39
CA ALA A 303 -23.39 13.24 -4.10
C ALA A 303 -23.51 12.74 -2.66
N ARG A 304 -22.42 12.18 -2.12
CA ARG A 304 -22.43 11.43 -0.85
C ARG A 304 -21.11 11.49 -0.08
N MET A 305 -20.51 12.67 -0.01
CA MET A 305 -19.25 12.88 0.72
C MET A 305 -19.41 12.55 2.21
N MET A 306 -18.64 11.61 2.74
CA MET A 306 -18.75 11.25 4.16
C MET A 306 -18.18 12.36 5.06
N LYS A 307 -18.79 12.57 6.23
CA LYS A 307 -18.23 13.38 7.32
C LYS A 307 -17.16 12.56 8.03
N VAL A 308 -15.97 13.13 8.24
CA VAL A 308 -14.91 12.45 8.99
C VAL A 308 -15.14 12.59 10.49
N ASN A 309 -14.89 11.50 11.20
CA ASN A 309 -14.85 11.44 12.66
C ASN A 309 -13.42 11.12 13.13
N TYR A 310 -13.11 11.52 14.36
CA TYR A 310 -11.80 11.23 14.94
C TYR A 310 -11.74 9.79 15.45
N ASP A 311 -10.62 9.12 15.22
CA ASP A 311 -10.37 7.75 15.65
C ASP A 311 -9.01 7.67 16.37
N CYS A 312 -9.06 7.28 17.63
CA CYS A 312 -7.87 7.20 18.49
C CYS A 312 -6.92 6.08 18.06
N ASP A 313 -7.41 4.98 17.49
CA ASP A 313 -6.54 3.90 17.01
C ASP A 313 -5.79 4.33 15.75
N VAL A 314 -6.41 5.16 14.92
CA VAL A 314 -5.77 5.80 13.76
C VAL A 314 -4.72 6.82 14.22
N GLU A 315 -5.00 7.61 15.26
CA GLU A 315 -4.01 8.53 15.85
C GLU A 315 -2.81 7.79 16.44
N ALA A 316 -3.06 6.72 17.18
CA ALA A 316 -2.01 5.92 17.80
C ALA A 316 -1.04 5.36 16.75
N ASN A 317 -1.57 4.88 15.63
CA ASN A 317 -0.78 4.38 14.50
C ASN A 317 0.06 5.51 13.85
N ALA A 318 -0.58 6.63 13.52
CA ALA A 318 0.10 7.80 12.98
C ALA A 318 1.22 8.30 13.91
N MET A 319 1.00 8.24 15.23
CA MET A 319 1.97 8.65 16.24
C MET A 319 3.21 7.75 16.31
N GLU A 320 3.01 6.43 16.25
CA GLU A 320 4.08 5.44 16.37
C GLU A 320 5.20 5.71 15.36
N TRP A 321 4.81 5.94 14.11
CA TRP A 321 5.75 6.32 13.05
C TRP A 321 6.24 7.76 13.18
N SER A 322 5.34 8.74 13.40
CA SER A 322 5.72 10.16 13.35
C SER A 322 6.74 10.58 14.41
N LYS A 323 6.76 9.90 15.56
CA LYS A 323 7.77 10.10 16.63
C LYS A 323 9.20 9.82 16.16
N THR A 324 9.37 9.00 15.14
CA THR A 324 10.69 8.72 14.57
C THR A 324 11.25 9.90 13.79
N CYS A 325 10.42 10.88 13.42
CA CYS A 325 10.82 12.04 12.62
C CYS A 325 11.59 11.68 11.34
N THR A 326 11.24 10.54 10.74
CA THR A 326 11.79 10.07 9.48
C THR A 326 10.82 10.37 8.36
N PHE A 327 11.24 11.16 7.38
CA PHE A 327 10.41 11.48 6.21
C PHE A 327 10.28 10.22 5.33
N GLY A 328 9.10 9.95 4.75
CA GLY A 328 8.94 8.93 3.69
C GLY A 328 9.07 7.44 4.08
N LEU A 329 9.14 7.09 5.37
CA LEU A 329 9.35 5.69 5.82
C LEU A 329 8.09 4.89 6.17
N ASN A 330 6.89 5.40 5.85
CA ASN A 330 5.65 4.72 6.20
C ASN A 330 5.21 3.77 5.07
N THR A 331 5.38 2.46 5.29
CA THR A 331 4.99 1.40 4.34
C THR A 331 3.47 1.19 4.35
N ALA A 332 2.91 0.59 3.29
CA ALA A 332 1.46 0.31 3.25
C ALA A 332 1.05 -0.68 4.34
N ALA A 333 1.97 -1.57 4.75
CA ALA A 333 1.81 -2.47 5.89
C ALA A 333 1.73 -1.71 7.23
N MET A 334 2.62 -0.73 7.46
CA MET A 334 2.61 0.11 8.67
C MET A 334 1.38 1.03 8.73
N LEU A 335 0.90 1.49 7.57
CA LEU A 335 -0.36 2.22 7.45
C LEU A 335 -1.61 1.35 7.62
N LYS A 336 -1.51 0.03 7.76
CA LYS A 336 -2.67 -0.89 7.72
C LYS A 336 -3.55 -0.70 6.47
N ARG A 337 -2.96 -0.22 5.36
CA ARG A 337 -3.65 0.22 4.12
C ARG A 337 -4.57 1.44 4.29
N TRP A 338 -4.38 2.22 5.34
CA TRP A 338 -4.99 3.53 5.48
C TRP A 338 -4.30 4.55 4.59
N GLY A 339 -5.05 5.59 4.24
CA GLY A 339 -4.52 6.75 3.53
C GLY A 339 -3.58 7.53 4.43
N ASN A 340 -2.74 8.37 3.84
CA ASN A 340 -1.82 9.21 4.61
C ASN A 340 -1.65 10.58 3.97
N ASN A 341 -1.66 11.62 4.80
CA ASN A 341 -1.16 12.93 4.45
C ASN A 341 -0.07 13.36 5.43
N MET A 342 0.95 14.03 4.88
CA MET A 342 2.04 14.61 5.65
C MET A 342 2.30 16.07 5.24
N HIS A 343 2.58 16.88 6.25
CA HIS A 343 2.98 18.27 6.13
C HIS A 343 4.21 18.54 7.00
N MET A 344 5.19 19.25 6.45
CA MET A 344 6.43 19.58 7.13
C MET A 344 6.51 21.09 7.33
N MET A 345 6.69 21.50 8.58
CA MET A 345 6.90 22.91 8.94
C MET A 345 8.36 23.11 9.30
N SER A 346 9.00 24.13 8.74
CA SER A 346 10.42 24.44 8.94
C SER A 346 10.76 24.94 10.35
N SER A 347 9.76 25.13 11.22
CA SER A 347 9.91 25.59 12.59
C SER A 347 9.25 24.64 13.60
N LYS A 348 9.64 24.73 14.87
CA LYS A 348 8.94 24.04 15.96
C LYS A 348 7.59 24.72 16.19
N ALA A 349 6.50 24.00 15.90
CA ALA A 349 5.16 24.47 16.16
C ALA A 349 4.95 24.59 17.68
N ASN A 350 4.88 25.82 18.17
CA ASN A 350 4.60 26.08 19.57
C ASN A 350 3.13 25.76 19.91
N ASN A 351 2.24 25.90 18.94
CA ASN A 351 0.82 25.60 19.04
C ASN A 351 0.44 24.46 18.07
N LYS A 352 0.02 23.31 18.61
CA LYS A 352 -0.38 22.14 17.79
C LYS A 352 -1.68 22.40 17.02
N THR A 353 -2.57 23.22 17.56
CA THR A 353 -3.84 23.59 16.94
C THR A 353 -3.60 24.43 15.68
N GLU A 354 -2.67 25.39 15.73
CA GLU A 354 -2.28 26.17 14.54
C GLU A 354 -1.61 25.30 13.48
N ALA A 355 -0.68 24.42 13.89
CA ALA A 355 -0.04 23.47 12.97
C ALA A 355 -1.04 22.52 12.30
N ALA A 356 -2.06 22.08 13.03
CA ALA A 356 -3.14 21.27 12.48
C ALA A 356 -3.92 22.04 11.41
N ALA A 357 -4.32 23.28 11.71
CA ALA A 357 -5.04 24.12 10.75
C ALA A 357 -4.22 24.42 9.49
N GLU A 358 -2.93 24.76 9.66
CA GLU A 358 -2.00 25.02 8.56
C GLU A 358 -1.82 23.80 7.65
N ALA A 359 -1.59 22.62 8.24
CA ALA A 359 -1.37 21.40 7.48
C ALA A 359 -2.57 21.02 6.61
N VAL A 360 -3.78 21.04 7.18
CA VAL A 360 -5.01 20.71 6.44
C VAL A 360 -5.29 21.76 5.36
N ALA A 361 -5.07 23.04 5.65
CA ALA A 361 -5.18 24.10 4.65
C ALA A 361 -4.18 23.94 3.51
N ALA A 362 -2.95 23.51 3.80
CA ALA A 362 -1.94 23.23 2.79
C ALA A 362 -2.33 22.05 1.87
N TRP A 363 -2.88 20.97 2.43
CA TRP A 363 -3.37 19.83 1.65
C TRP A 363 -4.55 20.20 0.75
N PHE A 364 -5.51 20.97 1.28
CA PHE A 364 -6.59 21.50 0.47
C PHE A 364 -6.10 22.49 -0.61
N GLY A 365 -5.05 23.26 -0.30
CA GLY A 365 -4.45 24.24 -1.19
C GLY A 365 -3.86 23.66 -2.49
N ASP A 366 -3.56 22.36 -2.53
CA ASP A 366 -3.14 21.69 -3.76
C ASP A 366 -4.20 21.82 -4.88
N LEU A 367 -5.50 21.83 -4.53
CA LEU A 367 -6.59 22.10 -5.48
C LEU A 367 -6.46 23.46 -6.17
N GLN A 368 -6.12 24.50 -5.41
CA GLN A 368 -5.93 25.86 -5.95
C GLN A 368 -4.66 25.95 -6.79
N LYS A 369 -3.61 25.25 -6.38
CA LYS A 369 -2.30 25.26 -7.04
C LYS A 369 -2.32 24.52 -8.38
N TYR A 370 -2.88 23.31 -8.42
CA TYR A 370 -2.80 22.44 -9.58
C TYR A 370 -4.09 22.40 -10.40
N GLY A 371 -5.23 22.75 -9.82
CA GLY A 371 -6.54 22.79 -10.47
C GLY A 371 -7.38 21.56 -10.15
N VAL A 372 -8.62 21.57 -10.65
CA VAL A 372 -9.57 20.47 -10.46
C VAL A 372 -9.14 19.28 -11.33
N PRO A 373 -9.06 18.06 -10.79
CA PRO A 373 -8.74 16.88 -11.57
C PRO A 373 -9.80 16.60 -12.62
N GLU A 374 -9.36 16.24 -13.84
CA GLU A 374 -10.26 15.88 -14.93
C GLU A 374 -11.16 14.71 -14.54
N ASN A 375 -12.47 14.85 -14.78
CA ASN A 375 -13.51 13.86 -14.43
C ASN A 375 -13.56 13.45 -12.94
N ASN A 376 -12.88 14.18 -12.05
CA ASN A 376 -12.77 13.84 -10.63
C ASN A 376 -12.19 12.43 -10.37
N VAL A 377 -11.35 11.92 -11.27
CA VAL A 377 -10.73 10.59 -11.16
C VAL A 377 -9.30 10.70 -10.63
N PHE A 378 -8.92 9.81 -9.73
CA PHE A 378 -7.56 9.72 -9.23
C PHE A 378 -6.64 9.06 -10.27
N THR A 379 -5.88 9.87 -10.99
CA THR A 379 -4.90 9.40 -11.99
C THR A 379 -3.47 9.53 -11.47
N MET A 380 -2.48 9.02 -12.21
CA MET A 380 -1.07 9.20 -11.83
C MET A 380 -0.64 10.67 -11.80
N ASN A 381 -1.25 11.53 -12.61
CA ASN A 381 -1.03 12.98 -12.53
C ASN A 381 -1.63 13.57 -11.24
N VAL A 382 -2.78 13.06 -10.79
CA VAL A 382 -3.36 13.44 -9.50
C VAL A 382 -2.47 12.93 -8.37
N TYR A 383 -1.94 11.72 -8.44
CA TYR A 383 -1.00 11.20 -7.43
C TYR A 383 0.21 12.11 -7.22
N THR A 384 0.84 12.60 -8.30
CA THR A 384 2.07 13.41 -8.19
C THR A 384 1.83 14.89 -7.85
N THR A 385 0.62 15.41 -8.04
CA THR A 385 0.32 16.84 -7.86
C THR A 385 -0.73 17.13 -6.81
N LEU A 386 -1.73 16.25 -6.64
CA LEU A 386 -2.97 16.48 -5.92
C LEU A 386 -3.27 15.39 -4.88
N SER A 387 -2.38 14.43 -4.63
CA SER A 387 -2.62 13.31 -3.69
C SER A 387 -3.10 13.77 -2.31
N LYS A 388 -2.54 14.86 -1.80
CA LYS A 388 -2.95 15.37 -0.49
C LYS A 388 -4.37 15.91 -0.47
N TYR A 389 -4.76 16.59 -1.56
CA TYR A 389 -6.12 17.05 -1.78
C TYR A 389 -7.08 15.87 -1.97
N SER A 390 -6.74 14.91 -2.82
CA SER A 390 -7.63 13.79 -3.14
C SER A 390 -7.88 12.90 -1.94
N GLN A 391 -6.87 12.61 -1.11
CA GLN A 391 -7.06 11.85 0.11
C GLN A 391 -7.95 12.59 1.12
N LEU A 392 -7.76 13.92 1.27
CA LEU A 392 -8.63 14.76 2.10
C LEU A 392 -10.08 14.75 1.58
N ALA A 393 -10.25 14.75 0.26
CA ALA A 393 -11.54 14.77 -0.44
C ALA A 393 -12.13 13.36 -0.68
N TRP A 394 -11.47 12.29 -0.24
CA TRP A 394 -11.87 10.94 -0.60
C TRP A 394 -13.22 10.56 0.00
N GLN A 395 -14.19 10.18 -0.82
CA GLN A 395 -15.59 10.03 -0.41
C GLN A 395 -15.76 9.12 0.81
N SER A 396 -15.16 7.93 0.77
CA SER A 396 -15.38 6.88 1.77
C SER A 396 -14.54 7.03 3.03
N SER A 397 -13.52 7.89 3.06
CA SER A 397 -12.72 8.12 4.26
C SER A 397 -13.57 8.87 5.28
N ASP A 398 -13.93 8.20 6.36
CA ASP A 398 -14.84 8.71 7.39
C ASP A 398 -14.25 8.61 8.82
N ARG A 399 -13.01 8.10 8.94
CA ARG A 399 -12.22 8.11 10.17
C ARG A 399 -10.84 8.71 9.89
N ILE A 400 -10.40 9.61 10.77
CA ILE A 400 -9.05 10.18 10.74
C ILE A 400 -8.40 10.13 12.11
N GLY A 401 -7.07 10.03 12.11
CA GLY A 401 -6.25 10.17 13.30
C GLY A 401 -4.97 10.91 12.93
N CYS A 402 -4.63 11.93 13.69
CA CYS A 402 -3.63 12.92 13.29
C CYS A 402 -2.69 13.28 14.42
N VAL A 403 -1.46 13.64 14.07
CA VAL A 403 -0.40 13.95 15.03
C VAL A 403 0.43 15.14 14.61
N VAL A 404 0.87 15.91 15.59
CA VAL A 404 1.84 17.00 15.44
C VAL A 404 3.05 16.66 16.29
N VAL A 405 4.18 16.37 15.66
CA VAL A 405 5.41 15.93 16.33
C VAL A 405 6.52 16.95 16.08
N ARG A 406 7.11 17.45 17.17
CA ARG A 406 8.30 18.31 17.11
C ARG A 406 9.53 17.43 16.96
N CYS A 407 10.30 17.65 15.90
CA CYS A 407 11.48 16.89 15.59
C CYS A 407 12.76 17.52 16.15
N TRP A 408 13.83 16.72 16.23
CA TRP A 408 15.08 17.10 16.91
C TRP A 408 15.78 18.31 16.28
N SER A 409 15.69 18.52 14.96
CA SER A 409 16.39 19.57 14.21
C SER A 409 15.57 20.83 13.93
N SER A 410 14.67 21.20 14.85
CA SER A 410 13.91 22.46 14.83
C SER A 410 12.79 22.59 13.80
N TRP A 411 12.27 21.47 13.30
CA TRP A 411 11.10 21.40 12.42
C TRP A 411 9.96 20.59 13.06
N THR A 412 8.77 20.65 12.47
CA THR A 412 7.58 19.90 12.92
C THR A 412 7.04 19.07 11.79
N VAL A 413 6.69 17.81 12.06
CA VAL A 413 5.91 16.98 11.16
C VAL A 413 4.46 16.94 11.62
N VAL A 414 3.54 17.13 10.69
CA VAL A 414 2.11 16.94 10.88
C VAL A 414 1.66 15.80 9.96
N VAL A 415 0.98 14.83 10.54
CA VAL A 415 0.58 13.61 9.83
C VAL A 415 -0.89 13.33 10.14
N CYS A 416 -1.66 12.96 9.13
CA CYS A 416 -2.98 12.36 9.30
C CYS A 416 -3.02 11.02 8.55
N GLU A 417 -3.62 10.02 9.18
CA GLU A 417 -4.00 8.77 8.53
C GLU A 417 -5.53 8.72 8.35
N TYR A 418 -5.98 8.04 7.29
CA TYR A 418 -7.38 8.02 6.84
C TYR A 418 -7.89 6.59 6.70
N ASN A 419 -8.96 6.27 7.39
CA ASN A 419 -9.58 4.95 7.37
C ASN A 419 -11.04 5.04 6.92
N PRO A 420 -11.46 4.29 5.88
CA PRO A 420 -10.61 3.61 4.90
C PRO A 420 -9.72 4.60 4.13
N GLY A 421 -8.59 4.10 3.61
CA GLY A 421 -7.70 4.86 2.75
C GLY A 421 -8.29 5.13 1.36
N GLY A 422 -7.84 6.21 0.73
CA GLY A 422 -8.26 6.63 -0.59
C GLY A 422 -7.17 6.47 -1.64
N ASP A 423 -7.13 7.40 -2.59
CA ASP A 423 -6.10 7.53 -3.63
C ASP A 423 -5.88 6.26 -4.45
N LEU A 424 -6.98 5.58 -4.74
CA LEU A 424 -6.99 4.39 -5.59
C LEU A 424 -6.95 4.81 -7.06
N PRO A 425 -5.91 4.45 -7.84
CA PRO A 425 -5.82 4.78 -9.26
C PRO A 425 -7.05 4.32 -10.05
N GLY A 426 -7.58 5.21 -10.87
CA GLY A 426 -8.75 4.99 -11.72
C GLY A 426 -10.10 5.15 -11.03
N GLU A 427 -10.14 5.26 -9.70
CA GLU A 427 -11.39 5.50 -8.97
C GLU A 427 -11.72 7.00 -8.93
N ALA A 428 -13.01 7.31 -8.87
CA ALA A 428 -13.44 8.68 -8.58
C ALA A 428 -13.02 9.05 -7.15
N ILE A 429 -12.50 10.27 -6.97
CA ILE A 429 -12.19 10.80 -5.64
C ILE A 429 -13.47 10.85 -4.80
N TYR A 430 -14.57 11.23 -5.44
CA TYR A 430 -15.93 11.14 -4.93
C TYR A 430 -16.94 11.07 -6.08
N ASP A 431 -18.14 10.56 -5.78
CA ASP A 431 -19.22 10.49 -6.75
C ASP A 431 -19.72 11.91 -7.04
N VAL A 432 -19.63 12.33 -8.30
CA VAL A 432 -20.14 13.62 -8.73
C VAL A 432 -21.66 13.58 -8.78
N GLY A 433 -22.31 14.54 -8.11
CA GLY A 433 -23.77 14.65 -8.12
C GLY A 433 -24.29 15.67 -7.12
N ASP A 434 -25.62 15.80 -7.04
CA ASP A 434 -26.22 16.73 -6.08
C ASP A 434 -26.04 16.24 -4.64
N PRO A 435 -25.73 17.14 -3.69
CA PRO A 435 -25.33 16.74 -2.36
C PRO A 435 -26.52 16.21 -1.57
N CYS A 436 -26.25 15.44 -0.52
CA CYS A 436 -27.31 14.86 0.29
C CYS A 436 -28.25 15.94 0.86
N THR A 437 -29.55 15.68 0.80
CA THR A 437 -30.62 16.52 1.37
C THR A 437 -31.52 15.74 2.32
N LYS A 438 -31.52 14.41 2.21
CA LYS A 438 -32.20 13.44 3.09
C LYS A 438 -31.29 12.25 3.34
N ASP A 439 -31.54 11.51 4.41
CA ASP A 439 -30.69 10.39 4.83
C ASP A 439 -30.56 9.30 3.76
N ALA A 440 -31.60 9.09 2.96
CA ALA A 440 -31.59 8.14 1.84
C ALA A 440 -30.56 8.49 0.75
N ASP A 441 -30.16 9.75 0.62
CA ASP A 441 -29.19 10.18 -0.40
C ASP A 441 -27.77 9.67 -0.08
N SER A 442 -27.47 9.38 1.20
CA SER A 442 -26.17 8.88 1.64
C SER A 442 -25.85 7.48 1.10
N GLN A 443 -26.86 6.70 0.71
CA GLN A 443 -26.71 5.36 0.12
C GLN A 443 -25.80 4.40 0.93
N CYS A 444 -25.81 4.52 2.26
CA CYS A 444 -25.15 3.59 3.17
C CYS A 444 -26.05 3.23 4.36
N HIS A 445 -25.84 2.04 4.93
CA HIS A 445 -26.70 1.51 6.00
C HIS A 445 -26.51 2.29 7.30
N GLY A 446 -27.59 2.84 7.85
CA GLY A 446 -27.57 3.61 9.10
C GLY A 446 -27.02 5.03 8.98
N CYS A 447 -26.59 5.45 7.79
CA CYS A 447 -26.07 6.79 7.58
C CYS A 447 -27.18 7.84 7.57
N THR A 448 -26.84 9.04 8.06
CA THR A 448 -27.71 10.22 8.00
C THR A 448 -27.09 11.30 7.11
N CYS A 449 -27.84 12.35 6.79
CA CYS A 449 -27.32 13.51 6.07
C CYS A 449 -27.28 14.74 6.98
N SER A 450 -26.07 15.29 7.17
CA SER A 450 -25.89 16.65 7.70
C SER A 450 -26.21 17.65 6.61
N ARG A 451 -27.48 18.07 6.54
CA ARG A 451 -28.02 18.92 5.46
C ARG A 451 -27.27 20.25 5.31
N ASP A 452 -26.95 20.90 6.41
CA ASP A 452 -26.26 22.19 6.40
C ASP A 452 -24.81 22.07 5.92
N GLU A 453 -24.16 20.93 6.18
CA GLU A 453 -22.79 20.66 5.74
C GLU A 453 -22.75 19.97 4.37
N ALA A 454 -23.86 19.41 3.90
CA ALA A 454 -23.92 18.55 2.72
C ALA A 454 -23.01 17.30 2.84
N LEU A 455 -22.90 16.74 4.04
CA LEU A 455 -22.06 15.58 4.34
C LEU A 455 -22.87 14.41 4.90
N CYS A 456 -22.54 13.20 4.48
CA CYS A 456 -23.12 11.95 4.95
C CYS A 456 -22.45 11.54 6.26
N VAL A 457 -23.22 11.34 7.33
CA VAL A 457 -22.70 10.97 8.64
C VAL A 457 -22.84 9.46 8.80
N ALA A 458 -21.71 8.77 8.99
CA ALA A 458 -21.67 7.35 9.33
C ALA A 458 -22.39 7.07 10.68
N PRO A 459 -22.97 5.87 10.85
CA PRO A 459 -23.64 5.48 12.10
C PRO A 459 -22.73 5.46 13.33
#